data_AF-A0A0F8S012-F1
#
_entry.id   AF-A0A0F8S012-F1
#
_cell.length_a   1.000
_cell.length_b   1.000
_cell.length_c   1.000
_cell.angle_alpha   90.00
_cell.angle_beta   90.00
_cell.angle_gamma   90.00
#
_symmetry.space_group_name_H-M   'P 1'
#
loop_
_entity.id
_entity.type
_entity.pdbx_description
1 polymer ?
#
loop_
_entity_poly.entity_id
_entity_poly.type
_entity_poly.pdbx_seq_one_letter_code
_entity_poly.pdbx_strand_id
1 'polypeptide(L)' 'MTEFNEDCNECGVSMKIIRKEKELAECDMDDMTEGEMADYMAAEMSGDYGDWAIDVVTYKCPKCGKIEIVEYI' A
#
# COMPACT_ATOMS: atom_id res chain seq x y z
N MET A 1 -9.30 5.69 10.17
CA MET A 1 -8.74 4.41 10.65
C MET A 1 -9.60 3.31 10.08
N THR A 2 -9.26 2.81 8.90
CA THR A 2 -10.01 1.73 8.26
C THR A 2 -9.57 0.44 8.93
N GLU A 3 -10.47 -0.21 9.67
CA GLU A 3 -10.22 -1.53 10.24
C GLU A 3 -10.09 -2.51 9.07
N PHE A 4 -8.85 -2.89 8.74
CA PHE A 4 -8.63 -3.94 7.76
C PHE A 4 -8.94 -5.30 8.41
N ASN A 5 -10.07 -5.89 8.04
CA ASN A 5 -10.42 -7.23 8.47
C ASN A 5 -9.50 -8.24 7.77
N GLU A 6 -8.63 -8.89 8.54
CA GLU A 6 -7.71 -9.93 8.07
C GLU A 6 -8.46 -11.22 7.64
N ASP A 7 -9.78 -11.23 7.70
CA ASP A 7 -10.67 -12.35 7.40
C ASP A 7 -11.36 -12.21 6.03
N CYS A 8 -11.35 -13.31 5.27
CA CYS A 8 -12.07 -13.43 4.01
C CYS A 8 -13.58 -13.39 4.25
N ASN A 9 -14.28 -12.37 3.74
CA ASN A 9 -15.72 -12.18 3.92
C ASN A 9 -16.57 -13.38 3.46
N GLU A 10 -16.10 -14.10 2.44
CA GLU A 10 -16.82 -15.22 1.81
C GLU A 10 -16.69 -16.53 2.59
N CYS A 11 -15.59 -16.68 3.33
CA CYS A 11 -15.18 -17.96 3.90
C CYS A 11 -14.87 -17.91 5.40
N GLY A 12 -14.82 -16.71 5.98
CA GLY A 12 -14.51 -16.44 7.38
C GLY A 12 -13.12 -16.90 7.83
N VAL A 13 -12.23 -17.19 6.89
CA VAL A 13 -10.87 -17.68 7.19
C VAL A 13 -9.90 -16.52 7.10
N SER A 14 -8.97 -16.45 8.05
CA SER A 14 -7.88 -15.48 8.03
C SER A 14 -7.06 -15.60 6.74
N MET A 15 -6.96 -14.49 6.02
CA MET A 15 -6.19 -14.39 4.80
C MET A 15 -4.70 -14.42 5.14
N LYS A 16 -3.89 -15.04 4.28
CA LYS A 16 -2.44 -15.09 4.46
C LYS A 16 -1.77 -14.04 3.60
N ILE A 17 -0.84 -13.31 4.18
CA ILE A 17 0.01 -12.38 3.43
C ILE A 17 0.92 -13.20 2.51
N ILE A 18 0.85 -12.94 1.22
CA ILE A 18 1.69 -13.60 0.21
C ILE A 18 2.81 -12.70 -0.31
N ARG A 19 2.58 -11.39 -0.29
CA ARG A 19 3.56 -10.41 -0.74
C ARG A 19 3.42 -9.13 0.06
N LYS A 20 4.57 -8.54 0.38
CA LYS A 20 4.69 -7.19 0.95
C LYS A 20 5.66 -6.46 0.05
N GLU A 21 5.22 -5.35 -0.54
CA GLU A 21 6.05 -4.48 -1.33
C GLU A 21 5.87 -3.05 -0.83
N LYS A 22 6.95 -2.27 -0.86
CA LYS A 22 6.92 -0.85 -0.56
C LYS A 22 6.95 -0.13 -1.90
N GLU A 23 5.88 0.59 -2.21
CA GLU A 23 5.79 1.40 -3.40
C GLU A 23 5.78 2.88 -3.02
N LEU A 24 6.19 3.73 -3.96
CA LEU A 24 6.02 5.16 -3.77
C LEU A 24 4.53 5.48 -3.88
N ALA A 25 4.00 6.29 -2.99
CA ALA A 25 2.64 6.77 -3.07
C ALA A 25 2.40 7.42 -4.43
N GLU A 26 1.41 6.92 -5.18
CA GLU A 26 0.89 7.65 -6.33
C GLU A 26 0.17 8.89 -5.79
N CYS A 27 0.91 9.99 -5.68
CA CYS A 27 0.35 11.27 -5.29
C CYS A 27 -0.12 12.05 -6.51
N ASP A 28 -1.29 12.67 -6.36
CA ASP A 28 -1.88 13.51 -7.39
C ASP A 28 -1.08 14.81 -7.47
N MET A 29 -0.17 14.87 -8.44
CA MET A 29 0.76 16.00 -8.63
C MET A 29 0.03 17.33 -8.92
N ASP A 30 -1.27 17.30 -9.25
CA ASP A 30 -2.06 18.48 -9.58
C ASP A 30 -2.46 19.27 -8.32
N ASP A 31 -2.53 18.62 -7.15
CA ASP A 31 -2.86 19.26 -5.86
C ASP A 31 -1.61 19.58 -5.02
N MET A 32 -0.42 19.18 -5.47
CA MET A 32 0.82 19.35 -4.73
C MET A 32 1.40 20.77 -4.88
N THR A 33 1.86 21.33 -3.76
CA THR A 33 2.62 22.59 -3.79
C THR A 33 4.04 22.35 -4.32
N GLU A 34 4.72 23.41 -4.80
CA GLU A 34 6.10 23.33 -5.30
C GLU A 34 7.08 22.72 -4.27
N GLY A 35 6.82 22.90 -2.97
CA GLY A 35 7.62 22.30 -1.90
C GLY A 35 7.42 20.78 -1.84
N GLU A 36 6.16 20.33 -1.78
CA GLU A 36 5.81 18.91 -1.76
C GLU A 36 6.32 18.18 -3.02
N MET A 37 6.27 18.85 -4.18
CA MET A 37 6.79 18.30 -5.43
C MET A 37 8.32 18.13 -5.42
N ALA A 38 9.03 19.08 -4.80
CA ALA A 38 10.48 19.00 -4.63
C ALA A 38 10.88 17.86 -3.67
N ASP A 39 10.12 17.69 -2.58
CA ASP A 39 10.33 16.59 -1.63
C ASP A 39 10.04 15.21 -2.27
N TYR A 40 8.97 15.09 -3.07
CA TYR A 40 8.67 13.88 -3.84
C TYR A 40 9.78 13.55 -4.84
N MET A 41 10.26 14.54 -5.60
CA MET A 41 11.36 14.33 -6.55
C MET A 41 12.67 13.96 -5.86
N ALA A 42 12.93 14.50 -4.67
CA ALA A 42 14.09 14.13 -3.87
C ALA A 42 13.98 12.68 -3.36
N ALA A 43 12.79 12.24 -2.95
CA ALA A 43 12.53 10.87 -2.53
C ALA A 43 12.70 9.87 -3.69
N GLU A 44 12.17 10.18 -4.88
CA GLU A 44 12.37 9.36 -6.09
C GLU A 44 13.85 9.24 -6.47
N MET A 45 14.59 10.35 -6.46
CA MET A 45 16.00 10.36 -6.86
C MET A 45 16.90 9.67 -5.84
N SER A 46 16.56 9.75 -4.55
CA SER A 46 17.33 9.12 -3.48
C SER A 46 17.01 7.64 -3.31
N GLY A 47 15.86 7.17 -3.80
CA GLY A 47 15.35 5.82 -3.52
C GLY A 47 15.00 5.59 -2.04
N ASP A 48 14.99 6.67 -1.24
CA ASP A 48 14.61 6.66 0.16
C ASP A 48 13.22 7.29 0.23
N TYR A 49 12.21 6.43 0.14
CA TYR A 49 10.82 6.82 -0.05
C TYR A 49 10.17 7.37 1.23
N GLY A 50 10.89 7.42 2.36
CA GLY A 50 10.50 8.14 3.57
C GLY A 50 9.02 8.05 3.94
N ASP A 51 8.40 9.22 4.11
CA ASP A 51 6.96 9.43 4.41
C ASP A 51 6.05 9.20 3.17
N TRP A 52 6.63 9.02 1.99
CA TRP A 52 5.94 8.74 0.72
C TRP A 52 5.87 7.24 0.41
N ALA A 53 6.36 6.37 1.29
CA ALA A 53 6.36 4.93 1.08
C ALA A 53 5.02 4.32 1.51
N ILE A 54 4.26 3.81 0.55
CA ILE A 54 3.07 2.99 0.80
C ILE A 54 3.49 1.54 0.97
N ASP A 55 3.10 0.93 2.08
CA ASP A 55 3.23 -0.51 2.28
C ASP A 55 2.04 -1.22 1.61
N VAL A 56 2.29 -1.83 0.46
CA VAL A 56 1.33 -2.63 -0.29
C VAL A 56 1.42 -4.08 0.17
N VAL A 57 0.37 -4.55 0.83
CA VAL A 57 0.27 -5.93 1.34
C VAL A 57 -0.76 -6.70 0.53
N THR A 58 -0.30 -7.75 -0.14
CA THR A 58 -1.17 -8.68 -0.87
C THR A 58 -1.53 -9.86 0.03
N TYR A 59 -2.82 -10.00 0.31
CA TYR A 59 -3.42 -11.10 1.03
C TYR A 59 -3.99 -12.12 0.06
N LYS A 60 -3.83 -13.40 0.38
CA LYS A 60 -4.45 -14.52 -0.32
C LYS A 60 -5.19 -15.40 0.65
N CYS A 61 -6.46 -15.62 0.37
CA CYS A 61 -7.29 -16.60 1.04
C CYS A 61 -6.80 -18.03 0.70
N PRO A 62 -6.36 -18.85 1.68
CA PRO A 62 -5.88 -20.21 1.40
C PRO A 62 -7.02 -21.18 1.02
N LYS A 63 -8.27 -20.87 1.38
CA LYS A 63 -9.42 -21.74 1.18
C LYS A 63 -10.14 -21.51 -0.16
N CYS A 64 -10.33 -20.25 -0.50
CA CYS A 64 -11.06 -19.78 -1.67
C CYS A 64 -10.14 -19.30 -2.80
N GLY A 65 -8.85 -19.06 -2.51
CA GLY A 65 -7.88 -18.58 -3.49
C GLY A 65 -8.02 -17.10 -3.84
N LYS A 66 -8.99 -16.39 -3.26
CA LYS A 66 -9.21 -14.95 -3.47
C LYS A 66 -7.99 -14.14 -3.03
N ILE A 67 -7.63 -13.16 -3.84
CA ILE A 67 -6.50 -12.26 -3.60
C ILE A 67 -7.09 -10.88 -3.31
N GLU A 68 -6.61 -10.25 -2.24
CA GLU A 68 -6.99 -8.89 -1.83
C GLU A 68 -5.72 -8.09 -1.59
N ILE A 69 -5.67 -6.88 -2.13
CA ILE A 69 -4.51 -6.00 -2.07
C ILE A 69 -4.89 -4.83 -1.19
N VAL A 70 -4.02 -4.49 -0.25
CA VAL A 70 -4.26 -3.47 0.76
C VAL A 70 -3.08 -2.53 0.79
N GLU A 71 -3.37 -1.25 0.76
CA GLU A 71 -2.39 -0.18 0.74
C GLU A 71 -2.42 0.52 2.11
N TYR A 72 -1.29 0.52 2.81
CA TYR A 72 -1.10 1.22 4.06
C TYR A 72 -0.28 2.48 3.82
N ILE A 73 -0.89 3.65 4.08
CA ILE A 73 -0.29 4.99 3.99
C ILE A 73 0.00 5.48 5.40
#